data_AF-A0A235BXL9-F1
#
_entry.id   AF-A0A235BXL9-F1
#
_cell.length_a   1.000
_cell.length_b   1.000
_cell.length_c   1.000
_cell.angle_alpha   90.00
_cell.angle_beta   90.00
_cell.angle_gamma   90.00
#
_symmetry.space_group_name_H-M   'P 1'
#
loop_
_entity.id
_entity.type
_entity.pdbx_description
1 polymer ?
#
loop_
_entity_poly.entity_id
_entity_poly.type
_entity_poly.pdbx_seq_one_letter_code
_entity_poly.pdbx_strand_id
1 'polypeptide(L)'
;MRFNWIDLVSIGLVATVGGIQFLRGTRDISQVFYETVFLIAAAVGATRLFAPIHHVMGISGGITFAGTFILLGALGLWLAAFLNRVMAFDMGGFNYLLAFFVGITGGWVVGHIGIRSVYIAFAAKDQNVYMAIRRSWVATQLLYFGAFQELLAILRNARWLNI
;
A
#
# COMPACT_ATOMS: atom_id res chain seq x y z
N MET A 1 -14.42 -13.33 16.82
CA MET A 1 -13.02 -12.90 16.66
C MET A 1 -12.65 -12.00 17.83
N ARG A 2 -11.53 -12.21 18.52
CA ARG A 2 -11.06 -11.25 19.54
C ARG A 2 -10.35 -10.12 18.80
N PHE A 3 -10.88 -8.91 18.89
CA PHE A 3 -10.35 -7.73 18.23
C PHE A 3 -8.92 -7.46 18.73
N ASN A 4 -7.95 -7.45 17.82
CA ASN A 4 -6.55 -7.21 18.17
C ASN A 4 -6.24 -5.72 18.01
N TRP A 5 -5.39 -5.16 18.87
CA TRP A 5 -4.95 -3.77 18.74
C TRP A 5 -4.27 -3.47 17.39
N ILE A 6 -3.63 -4.47 16.77
CA ILE A 6 -3.09 -4.37 15.40
C ILE A 6 -4.20 -4.11 14.37
N ASP A 7 -5.41 -4.66 14.56
CA ASP A 7 -6.53 -4.40 13.64
C ASP A 7 -6.92 -2.91 13.68
N LEU A 8 -6.99 -2.32 14.87
CA LEU A 8 -7.25 -0.87 15.06
C LEU A 8 -6.22 -0.01 14.36
N VAL A 9 -4.93 -0.30 14.57
CA VAL A 9 -3.83 0.44 13.95
C VAL A 9 -3.88 0.31 12.43
N SER A 10 -4.11 -0.90 11.93
CA SER A 10 -4.18 -1.19 10.49
C SER A 10 -5.36 -0.46 9.83
N ILE A 11 -6.56 -0.59 10.40
CA ILE A 11 -7.77 0.08 9.90
C ILE A 11 -7.58 1.60 9.96
N GLY A 12 -7.12 2.13 11.10
CA GLY A 12 -6.92 3.56 11.28
C GLY A 12 -5.94 4.14 10.27
N LEU A 13 -4.84 3.44 10.02
CA LEU A 13 -3.83 3.88 9.06
C LEU A 13 -4.35 3.85 7.61
N VAL A 14 -5.01 2.77 7.20
CA VAL A 14 -5.62 2.66 5.86
C VAL A 14 -6.71 3.72 5.67
N ALA A 15 -7.61 3.88 6.65
CA ALA A 15 -8.71 4.83 6.58
C ALA A 15 -8.21 6.29 6.56
N THR A 16 -7.19 6.61 7.37
CA THR A 16 -6.62 7.97 7.41
C THR A 16 -5.95 8.32 6.09
N VAL A 17 -5.04 7.46 5.60
CA VAL A 17 -4.34 7.71 4.34
C VAL A 17 -5.32 7.72 3.17
N GLY A 18 -6.26 6.77 3.14
CA GLY A 18 -7.27 6.71 2.09
C GLY A 18 -8.21 7.90 2.10
N GLY A 19 -8.62 8.39 3.28
CA GLY A 19 -9.41 9.60 3.43
C GLY A 19 -8.67 10.85 2.95
N ILE A 20 -7.38 10.99 3.30
CA ILE A 20 -6.53 12.09 2.80
C ILE A 20 -6.44 12.05 1.28
N GLN A 21 -6.14 10.89 0.69
CA GLN A 21 -6.02 10.74 -0.76
C GLN A 21 -7.37 10.97 -1.46
N PHE A 22 -8.48 10.52 -0.89
CA PHE A 22 -9.81 10.82 -1.41
C PHE A 22 -10.08 12.33 -1.44
N LEU A 23 -9.88 13.02 -0.31
CA LEU A 23 -10.09 14.46 -0.22
C LEU A 23 -9.19 15.23 -1.20
N ARG A 24 -7.94 14.80 -1.39
CA ARG A 24 -7.04 15.38 -2.39
C ARG A 24 -7.50 15.09 -3.82
N GLY A 25 -7.95 13.86 -4.09
CA GLY A 25 -8.37 13.41 -5.42
C GLY A 25 -9.65 14.11 -5.90
N THR A 26 -10.49 14.60 -4.99
CA THR A 26 -11.62 15.46 -5.39
C THR A 26 -11.21 16.82 -5.95
N ARG A 27 -9.96 17.27 -5.69
CA ARG A 27 -9.40 18.53 -6.19
C ARG A 27 -8.44 18.34 -7.35
N ASP A 28 -7.58 17.32 -7.27
CA ASP A 28 -6.57 17.02 -8.29
C ASP A 28 -6.44 15.49 -8.42
N ILE A 29 -7.30 14.92 -9.27
CA ILE A 29 -7.36 13.47 -9.44
C ILE A 29 -6.13 12.92 -10.17
N SER A 30 -5.60 13.67 -11.15
CA SER A 30 -4.45 13.22 -11.93
C SER A 30 -3.21 13.10 -11.07
N GLN A 31 -2.96 14.07 -10.18
CA GLN A 31 -1.87 13.99 -9.22
C GLN A 31 -2.01 12.75 -8.32
N VAL A 32 -3.18 12.57 -7.70
CA VAL A 32 -3.40 11.48 -6.74
C VAL A 32 -3.33 10.11 -7.43
N PHE A 33 -3.80 10.01 -8.67
CA PHE A 33 -3.67 8.82 -9.50
C PHE A 33 -2.19 8.48 -9.77
N TYR A 34 -1.40 9.44 -10.27
CA TYR A 34 0.02 9.21 -10.54
C TYR A 34 0.79 8.86 -9.27
N GLU A 35 0.57 9.58 -8.16
CA GLU A 35 1.17 9.27 -6.87
C GLU A 35 0.88 7.82 -6.46
N THR A 36 -0.36 7.38 -6.62
CA THR A 36 -0.78 6.03 -6.23
C THR A 36 -0.10 4.97 -7.09
N VAL A 37 -0.04 5.16 -8.41
CA VAL A 37 0.67 4.25 -9.33
C VAL A 37 2.16 4.17 -8.97
N PHE A 38 2.81 5.30 -8.71
CA PHE A 38 4.23 5.31 -8.34
C PHE A 38 4.49 4.76 -6.94
N LEU A 39 3.58 4.94 -5.97
CA LEU A 39 3.68 4.31 -4.66
C LEU A 39 3.53 2.79 -4.75
N ILE A 40 2.66 2.28 -5.62
CA ILE A 40 2.58 0.83 -5.91
C ILE A 40 3.90 0.34 -6.50
N ALA A 41 4.45 1.04 -7.50
CA ALA A 41 5.72 0.68 -8.11
C ALA A 41 6.87 0.68 -7.08
N ALA A 42 6.91 1.68 -6.20
CA ALA A 42 7.87 1.77 -5.10
C ALA A 42 7.69 0.61 -4.10
N ALA A 43 6.46 0.22 -3.77
CA ALA A 43 6.19 -0.91 -2.89
C ALA A 43 6.66 -2.25 -3.50
N VAL A 44 6.42 -2.45 -4.80
CA VAL A 44 6.92 -3.61 -5.55
C VAL A 44 8.46 -3.60 -5.59
N GLY A 45 9.06 -2.45 -5.88
CA GLY A 45 10.51 -2.27 -5.90
C GLY A 45 11.15 -2.57 -4.55
N ALA A 46 10.62 -2.01 -3.46
CA ALA A 46 11.09 -2.27 -2.11
C ALA A 46 11.00 -3.76 -1.74
N THR A 47 9.92 -4.44 -2.14
CA THR A 47 9.75 -5.88 -1.90
C THR A 47 10.78 -6.73 -2.63
N ARG A 48 11.24 -6.32 -3.81
CA ARG A 48 12.23 -7.05 -4.61
C ARG A 48 13.68 -6.72 -4.20
N LEU A 49 13.93 -5.48 -3.80
CA LEU A 49 15.29 -4.99 -3.57
C LEU A 49 15.75 -5.09 -2.12
N PHE A 50 14.84 -5.18 -1.14
CA PHE A 50 15.27 -5.13 0.27
C PHE A 50 16.19 -6.30 0.66
N ALA A 51 15.92 -7.51 0.16
CA ALA A 51 16.71 -8.70 0.50
C ALA A 51 18.16 -8.60 -0.01
N PRO A 52 18.42 -8.34 -1.32
CA PRO A 52 19.79 -8.18 -1.78
C PRO A 52 20.51 -7.02 -1.10
N ILE A 53 19.83 -5.88 -0.86
CA ILE A 53 20.44 -4.74 -0.16
C ILE A 53 20.79 -5.09 1.29
N HIS A 54 19.89 -5.79 2.00
CA HIS A 54 20.10 -6.25 3.38
C HIS A 54 21.34 -7.13 3.48
N HIS A 55 21.50 -8.08 2.56
CA HIS A 55 22.63 -9.01 2.54
C HIS A 55 23.96 -8.32 2.23
N VAL A 56 23.96 -7.35 1.31
CA VAL A 56 25.19 -6.62 0.92
C VAL A 56 25.60 -5.61 1.99
N MET A 57 24.65 -4.89 2.59
CA MET A 57 24.95 -3.80 3.53
C MET A 57 25.00 -4.24 5.00
N GLY A 58 24.48 -5.43 5.34
CA GLY A 58 24.41 -5.90 6.73
C GLY A 58 23.46 -5.10 7.65
N ILE A 59 22.64 -4.21 7.09
CA ILE A 59 21.67 -3.39 7.84
C ILE A 59 20.40 -4.19 8.10
N SER A 60 19.73 -4.06 9.25
CA SER A 60 18.50 -4.82 9.53
C SER A 60 17.46 -4.77 8.39
N GLY A 61 16.81 -5.92 8.10
CA GLY A 61 15.89 -6.04 6.98
C GLY A 61 14.71 -5.07 7.02
N GLY A 62 14.20 -4.74 8.22
CA GLY A 62 13.11 -3.78 8.38
C GLY A 62 13.51 -2.36 7.99
N ILE A 63 14.70 -1.90 8.42
CA ILE A 63 15.25 -0.59 8.02
C ILE A 63 15.51 -0.58 6.52
N THR A 64 16.07 -1.66 5.99
CA THR A 64 16.39 -1.76 4.55
C THR A 64 15.12 -1.68 3.70
N PHE A 65 14.06 -2.41 4.08
CA PHE A 65 12.78 -2.39 3.39
C PHE A 65 12.13 -1.00 3.44
N ALA A 66 12.02 -0.42 4.64
CA ALA A 66 11.43 0.91 4.83
C ALA A 66 12.24 2.00 4.10
N GLY A 67 13.58 1.96 4.20
CA GLY A 67 14.47 2.90 3.53
C GLY A 67 14.38 2.80 2.01
N THR A 68 14.35 1.59 1.46
CA THR A 68 14.16 1.39 0.01
C THR A 68 12.82 1.94 -0.46
N PHE A 69 11.75 1.70 0.30
CA PHE A 69 10.44 2.27 -0.02
C PHE A 69 10.43 3.80 0.05
N ILE A 70 11.04 4.40 1.07
CA ILE A 70 11.11 5.87 1.21
C ILE A 70 11.86 6.48 0.02
N LEU A 71 13.00 5.90 -0.38
CA LEU A 71 13.80 6.41 -1.51
C LEU A 71 13.03 6.29 -2.83
N LEU A 72 12.49 5.11 -3.14
CA LEU A 72 11.71 4.90 -4.36
C LEU A 72 10.40 5.69 -4.36
N GLY A 73 9.77 5.82 -3.19
CA GLY A 73 8.55 6.59 -3.00
C GLY A 73 8.79 8.08 -3.23
N ALA A 74 9.86 8.65 -2.68
CA ALA A 74 10.22 10.05 -2.90
C ALA A 74 10.49 10.32 -4.40
N LEU A 75 11.24 9.45 -5.07
CA LEU A 75 11.44 9.52 -6.52
C LEU A 75 10.12 9.40 -7.28
N GLY A 76 9.26 8.48 -6.87
CA GLY A 76 7.93 8.26 -7.45
C GLY A 76 7.00 9.47 -7.30
N LEU A 77 6.99 10.13 -6.14
CA LEU A 77 6.22 11.36 -5.90
C LEU A 77 6.75 12.52 -6.74
N TRP A 78 8.07 12.62 -6.91
CA TRP A 78 8.67 13.60 -7.81
C TRP A 78 8.25 13.36 -9.27
N LEU A 79 8.29 12.10 -9.74
CA LEU A 79 7.81 11.73 -11.06
C LEU A 79 6.31 11.99 -11.21
N ALA A 80 5.50 11.71 -10.19
CA ALA A 80 4.06 11.99 -10.19
C ALA A 80 3.79 13.49 -10.40
N ALA A 81 4.49 14.35 -9.66
CA ALA A 81 4.38 15.80 -9.81
C ALA A 81 4.83 16.28 -11.20
N PHE A 82 5.89 15.66 -11.76
CA PHE A 82 6.32 15.94 -13.13
C PHE A 82 5.25 15.53 -14.15
N LEU A 83 4.72 14.30 -14.06
CA LEU A 83 3.67 13.83 -14.98
C LEU A 83 2.40 14.66 -14.85
N ASN A 84 2.01 15.07 -13.65
CA ASN A 84 0.84 15.93 -13.47
C ASN A 84 1.00 17.28 -14.16
N ARG A 85 2.21 17.86 -14.18
CA ARG A 85 2.47 19.12 -14.90
C ARG A 85 2.36 18.99 -16.42
N VAL A 86 2.75 17.84 -16.97
CA VAL A 86 2.83 17.63 -18.42
C VAL A 86 1.56 16.98 -18.98
N MET A 87 0.90 16.14 -18.19
CA MET A 87 -0.23 15.29 -18.57
C MET A 87 -1.33 15.30 -17.48
N ALA A 88 -1.70 16.49 -16.99
CA ALA A 88 -2.87 16.64 -16.13
C ALA A 88 -4.13 16.14 -16.85
N PHE A 89 -5.03 15.53 -16.10
CA PHE A 89 -6.33 15.11 -16.62
C PHE A 89 -7.43 15.31 -15.58
N ASP A 90 -8.64 15.52 -16.08
CA ASP A 90 -9.84 15.70 -15.28
C ASP A 90 -10.96 14.84 -15.89
N MET A 91 -11.70 14.11 -15.06
CA MET A 91 -12.86 13.31 -15.46
C MET A 91 -14.19 13.93 -15.01
N GLY A 92 -14.15 15.18 -14.52
CA GLY A 92 -15.33 15.92 -14.06
C GLY A 92 -16.02 15.21 -12.89
N GLY A 93 -17.31 14.92 -13.03
CA GLY A 93 -18.10 14.26 -11.98
C GLY A 93 -17.58 12.86 -11.58
N PHE A 94 -16.84 12.19 -12.47
CA PHE A 94 -16.24 10.88 -12.17
C PHE A 94 -15.02 10.97 -11.24
N ASN A 95 -14.49 12.17 -10.99
CA ASN A 95 -13.35 12.36 -10.08
C ASN A 95 -13.64 11.84 -8.68
N TYR A 96 -14.86 12.00 -8.16
CA TYR A 96 -15.22 11.49 -6.84
C TYR A 96 -15.11 9.97 -6.76
N LEU A 97 -15.63 9.28 -7.78
CA LEU A 97 -15.59 7.83 -7.86
C LEU A 97 -14.14 7.34 -8.01
N LEU A 98 -13.36 7.96 -8.90
CA LEU A 98 -11.97 7.58 -9.11
C LEU A 98 -11.13 7.90 -7.87
N ALA A 99 -11.31 9.06 -7.24
CA ALA A 99 -10.64 9.45 -6.01
C ALA A 99 -10.92 8.47 -4.87
N PHE A 100 -12.13 7.91 -4.80
CA PHE A 100 -12.48 6.90 -3.82
C PHE A 100 -11.66 5.62 -4.00
N PHE A 101 -11.64 5.06 -5.22
CA PHE A 101 -10.87 3.86 -5.52
C PHE A 101 -9.36 4.06 -5.35
N VAL A 102 -8.84 5.18 -5.86
CA VAL A 102 -7.43 5.54 -5.73
C VAL A 102 -7.07 5.79 -4.26
N GLY A 103 -7.94 6.43 -3.50
CA GLY A 103 -7.76 6.66 -2.07
C GLY A 103 -7.67 5.35 -1.29
N ILE A 104 -8.62 4.43 -1.50
CA ILE A 104 -8.58 3.09 -0.89
C ILE A 104 -7.27 2.38 -1.26
N THR A 105 -6.89 2.42 -2.53
CA THR A 105 -5.67 1.78 -3.02
C THR A 105 -4.42 2.36 -2.36
N GLY A 106 -4.32 3.70 -2.28
CA GLY A 106 -3.21 4.38 -1.60
C GLY A 106 -3.16 4.05 -0.11
N GLY A 107 -4.30 4.03 0.58
CA GLY A 107 -4.41 3.60 1.97
C GLY A 107 -3.93 2.17 2.18
N TRP A 108 -4.31 1.25 1.27
CA TRP A 108 -3.87 -0.14 1.31
C TRP A 108 -2.37 -0.28 1.09
N VAL A 109 -1.79 0.45 0.12
CA VAL A 109 -0.34 0.41 -0.16
C VAL A 109 0.44 0.88 1.06
N VAL A 110 0.07 2.00 1.66
CA VAL A 110 0.74 2.49 2.87
C VAL A 110 0.50 1.55 4.06
N GLY A 111 -0.69 0.97 4.18
CA GLY A 111 -1.01 -0.10 5.12
C GLY A 111 -0.11 -1.32 5.00
N HIS A 112 0.04 -1.82 3.77
CA HIS A 112 0.93 -2.93 3.45
C HIS A 112 2.36 -2.61 3.84
N ILE A 113 2.88 -1.44 3.45
CA ILE A 113 4.25 -1.04 3.77
C ILE A 113 4.46 -0.90 5.27
N GLY A 114 3.55 -0.27 5.98
CA GLY A 114 3.62 -0.10 7.44
C GLY A 114 3.67 -1.45 8.16
N ILE A 115 2.67 -2.30 7.91
CA ILE A 115 2.59 -3.61 8.57
C ILE A 115 3.74 -4.52 8.15
N ARG A 116 4.15 -4.51 6.88
CA ARG A 116 5.28 -5.31 6.39
C ARG A 116 6.60 -4.85 7.01
N SER A 117 6.81 -3.55 7.18
CA SER A 117 8.01 -3.02 7.85
C SER A 117 8.08 -3.48 9.30
N VAL A 118 6.97 -3.39 10.04
CA VAL A 118 6.89 -3.89 11.42
C VAL A 118 7.10 -5.41 11.46
N TYR A 119 6.44 -6.15 10.58
CA TYR A 119 6.59 -7.61 10.49
C TYR A 119 8.05 -8.02 10.30
N ILE A 120 8.77 -7.42 9.34
CA ILE A 120 10.18 -7.74 9.07
C ILE A 120 11.07 -7.27 10.23
N ALA A 121 10.82 -6.09 10.80
CA ALA A 121 11.65 -5.54 11.88
C ALA A 121 11.56 -6.35 13.19
N PHE A 122 10.40 -6.92 13.49
CA PHE A 122 10.11 -7.57 14.77
C PHE A 122 10.01 -9.10 14.71
N ALA A 123 9.97 -9.72 13.52
CA ALA A 123 9.85 -11.18 13.39
C ALA A 123 10.89 -11.97 14.21
N ALA A 124 12.12 -11.47 14.32
CA ALA A 124 13.19 -12.11 15.11
C ALA A 124 13.38 -11.48 16.50
N LYS A 125 12.76 -10.34 16.80
CA LYS A 125 13.03 -9.54 18.01
C LYS A 125 11.92 -9.61 19.05
N ASP A 126 10.66 -9.68 18.62
CA ASP A 126 9.50 -9.68 19.53
C ASP A 126 8.39 -10.62 19.01
N GLN A 127 8.26 -11.76 19.68
CA GLN A 127 7.25 -12.76 19.36
C GLN A 127 5.81 -12.27 19.63
N ASN A 128 5.61 -11.34 20.56
CA ASN A 128 4.27 -10.84 20.88
C ASN A 128 3.73 -9.98 19.72
N VAL A 129 4.52 -9.04 19.21
CA VAL A 129 4.15 -8.20 18.07
C VAL A 129 3.98 -9.05 16.81
N TYR A 130 4.91 -9.97 16.56
CA TYR A 130 4.83 -10.90 15.44
C TYR A 130 3.54 -11.74 15.46
N MET A 131 3.20 -12.33 16.61
CA MET A 131 1.99 -13.13 16.76
C MET A 131 0.73 -12.29 16.71
N ALA A 132 0.76 -11.05 17.20
CA ALA A 132 -0.35 -10.11 17.05
C ALA A 132 -0.63 -9.85 15.57
N ILE A 133 0.39 -9.57 14.75
CA ILE A 133 0.22 -9.37 13.30
C ILE A 133 -0.34 -10.62 12.63
N ARG A 134 0.20 -11.81 12.95
CA ARG A 134 -0.28 -13.07 12.33
C ARG A 134 -1.71 -13.45 12.71
N ARG A 135 -2.17 -13.08 13.91
CA ARG A 135 -3.54 -13.35 14.37
C ARG A 135 -4.54 -12.28 13.93
N SER A 136 -4.06 -11.12 13.49
CA SER A 136 -4.90 -10.05 12.98
C SER A 136 -5.40 -10.41 11.57
N TRP A 137 -6.72 -10.45 11.42
CA TRP A 137 -7.35 -10.66 10.13
C TRP A 137 -7.04 -9.50 9.19
N VAL A 138 -7.13 -8.25 9.67
CA VAL A 138 -6.88 -7.08 8.80
C VAL A 138 -5.42 -7.01 8.36
N ALA A 139 -4.47 -7.21 9.28
CA ALA A 139 -3.05 -7.14 8.94
C ALA A 139 -2.62 -8.23 7.96
N THR A 140 -3.19 -9.44 8.06
CA THR A 140 -2.93 -10.51 7.09
C THR A 140 -3.52 -10.16 5.71
N GLN A 141 -4.72 -9.57 5.65
CA GLN A 141 -5.29 -9.05 4.41
C GLN A 141 -4.41 -7.97 3.76
N LEU A 142 -3.85 -7.05 4.57
CA LEU A 142 -2.90 -6.04 4.09
C LEU A 142 -1.58 -6.64 3.62
N LEU A 143 -1.01 -7.60 4.35
CA LEU A 143 0.27 -8.23 4.03
C LEU A 143 0.23 -9.05 2.73
N TYR A 144 -0.87 -9.77 2.50
CA TYR A 144 -0.98 -10.70 1.38
C TYR A 144 -1.87 -10.18 0.24
N PHE A 145 -2.40 -8.97 0.37
CA PHE A 145 -3.41 -8.43 -0.56
C PHE A 145 -4.61 -9.38 -0.72
N GLY A 146 -5.02 -10.05 0.38
CA GLY A 146 -5.96 -11.17 0.33
C GLY A 146 -7.29 -10.79 -0.32
N ALA A 147 -7.91 -9.66 0.04
CA ALA A 147 -9.16 -9.23 -0.59
C ALA A 147 -9.01 -8.92 -2.08
N PHE A 148 -7.87 -8.39 -2.53
CA PHE A 148 -7.60 -8.20 -3.96
C PHE A 148 -7.44 -9.55 -4.66
N GLN A 149 -6.77 -10.52 -4.04
CA GLN A 149 -6.65 -11.87 -4.58
C GLN A 149 -8.01 -12.57 -4.67
N GLU A 150 -8.86 -12.42 -3.66
CA GLU A 150 -10.23 -12.93 -3.65
C GLU A 150 -11.07 -12.28 -4.76
N LEU A 151 -10.98 -10.97 -4.92
CA LEU A 151 -11.68 -10.24 -5.97
C LEU A 151 -11.21 -10.67 -7.37
N LEU A 152 -9.89 -10.84 -7.57
CA LEU A 152 -9.33 -11.40 -8.80
C LEU A 152 -9.78 -12.84 -9.05
N ALA A 153 -9.90 -13.66 -8.01
CA ALA A 153 -10.40 -15.02 -8.11
C ALA A 153 -11.88 -15.04 -8.55
N ILE A 154 -12.71 -14.16 -7.98
CA ILE A 154 -14.12 -13.99 -8.38
C ILE A 154 -14.20 -13.54 -9.85
N LEU A 155 -13.44 -12.52 -10.26
CA LEU A 155 -13.42 -12.04 -11.64
C LEU A 155 -12.92 -13.12 -12.62
N ARG A 156 -11.91 -13.90 -12.21
CA ARG A 156 -11.42 -15.03 -13.00
C ARG A 156 -12.51 -16.07 -13.20
N ASN A 157 -13.23 -16.42 -12.13
CA ASN A 157 -14.33 -17.36 -12.20
C ASN A 157 -15.48 -16.85 -13.06
N ALA A 158 -15.86 -15.56 -12.93
CA ALA A 158 -16.88 -14.94 -13.77
C ALA A 158 -16.50 -15.01 -15.26
N ARG A 159 -15.24 -14.72 -15.59
CA ARG A 159 -14.72 -14.86 -16.96
C ARG A 159 -14.78 -16.31 -17.45
N TRP A 160 -14.39 -17.28 -16.63
CA TRP A 160 -14.49 -18.71 -16.98
C TRP A 160 -15.93 -19.16 -17.21
N LEU A 161 -16.87 -18.55 -16.48
CA LEU A 161 -18.30 -18.84 -16.56
C LEU A 161 -19.04 -18.01 -17.63
N ASN A 162 -18.35 -17.14 -18.39
CA ASN A 162 -18.93 -16.22 -19.37
C ASN A 162 -20.11 -15.38 -18.83
N ILE A 163 -20.01 -14.93 -17.57
CA ILE A 163 -20.94 -13.97 -16.96
C ILE A 163 -20.42 -12.55 -17.20
#